data_AF-A0A2V8TVQ5-F1
#
_entry.id   AF-A0A2V8TVQ5-F1
#
_cell.length_a   1.000
_cell.length_b   1.000
_cell.length_c   1.000
_cell.angle_alpha   90.00
_cell.angle_beta   90.00
_cell.angle_gamma   90.00
#
_symmetry.space_group_name_H-M   'P 1'
#
loop_
_entity.id
_entity.type
_entity.pdbx_description
1 polymer ?
#
loop_
_entity_poly.entity_id
_entity_poly.type
_entity_poly.pdbx_seq_one_letter_code
_entity_poly.pdbx_strand_id
1 'polypeptide(L)'
;MAILNASAITEIRTAAVSGLASTLLARRNARRVAILGSGVQGRSHAVAMRAVFPDAELRIWSLSLPHAEALASEARAHAARSIRDALDGADVVCTCTAAREPIVALSMLSEGAHVNAIGSSMPSARELESEVVAAASLFVDRRESTVNESGDYLRAV
;
A
#
# COMPACT_ATOMS: atom_id res chain seq x y z
N MET A 1 -15.96 -28.82 -12.96
CA MET A 1 -14.74 -27.99 -13.18
C MET A 1 -15.17 -26.70 -13.87
N ALA A 2 -14.60 -25.56 -13.50
CA ALA A 2 -14.93 -24.26 -14.10
C ALA A 2 -13.64 -23.53 -14.51
N ILE A 3 -13.70 -22.76 -15.60
CA ILE A 3 -12.66 -21.83 -16.02
C ILE A 3 -13.16 -20.42 -15.69
N LEU A 4 -12.38 -19.67 -14.93
CA LEU A 4 -12.73 -18.34 -14.46
C LEU A 4 -11.60 -17.37 -14.75
N ASN A 5 -11.93 -16.09 -14.90
CA ASN A 5 -10.94 -15.03 -15.02
C ASN A 5 -10.22 -14.82 -13.67
N ALA A 6 -8.89 -14.95 -13.66
CA ALA A 6 -8.09 -14.83 -12.45
C ALA A 6 -7.77 -13.39 -12.03
N SER A 7 -7.99 -12.39 -12.90
CA SER A 7 -7.70 -10.98 -12.60
C SER A 7 -8.55 -10.50 -11.44
N ALA A 8 -9.88 -10.64 -11.52
CA ALA A 8 -10.77 -10.24 -10.44
C ALA A 8 -10.45 -10.94 -9.10
N ILE A 9 -10.07 -12.22 -9.15
CA ILE A 9 -9.66 -12.97 -7.96
C ILE A 9 -8.37 -12.39 -7.36
N THR A 10 -7.38 -12.07 -8.20
CA THR A 10 -6.11 -11.49 -7.77
C THR A 10 -6.31 -10.12 -7.13
N GLU A 11 -7.16 -9.29 -7.73
CA GLU A 11 -7.49 -7.95 -7.24
C GLU A 11 -8.09 -7.99 -5.83
N ILE A 12 -9.10 -8.84 -5.65
CA ILE A 12 -9.84 -8.97 -4.40
C ILE A 12 -8.96 -9.60 -3.32
N ARG A 13 -8.28 -10.71 -3.64
CA ARG A 13 -7.49 -11.44 -2.62
C ARG A 13 -6.33 -10.60 -2.09
N THR A 14 -5.64 -9.85 -2.95
CA THR A 14 -4.48 -9.05 -2.52
C THR A 14 -4.94 -7.94 -1.58
N ALA A 15 -5.98 -7.20 -1.95
CA ALA A 15 -6.54 -6.15 -1.09
C ALA A 15 -7.13 -6.69 0.22
N ALA A 16 -7.76 -7.87 0.18
CA ALA A 16 -8.31 -8.51 1.38
C ALA A 16 -7.21 -8.92 2.38
N VAL A 17 -6.08 -9.44 1.90
CA VAL A 17 -4.93 -9.78 2.76
C VAL A 17 -4.34 -8.52 3.40
N SER A 18 -4.16 -7.44 2.64
CA SER A 18 -3.75 -6.14 3.20
C SER A 18 -4.76 -5.62 4.22
N GLY A 19 -6.06 -5.80 3.98
CA GLY A 19 -7.13 -5.47 4.93
C GLY A 19 -7.03 -6.22 6.25
N LEU A 20 -6.78 -7.54 6.18
CA LEU A 20 -6.56 -8.37 7.35
C LEU A 20 -5.30 -7.94 8.11
N ALA A 21 -4.18 -7.72 7.40
CA ALA A 21 -2.93 -7.25 7.99
C ALA A 21 -3.13 -5.91 8.71
N SER A 22 -3.80 -4.94 8.07
CA SER A 22 -4.14 -3.66 8.69
C SER A 22 -5.01 -3.81 9.94
N THR A 23 -5.97 -4.73 9.96
CA THR A 23 -6.80 -4.99 11.17
C THR A 23 -5.96 -5.51 12.35
N LEU A 24 -4.92 -6.30 12.07
CA LEU A 24 -4.12 -6.98 13.09
C LEU A 24 -2.91 -6.14 13.55
N LEU A 25 -2.31 -5.37 12.65
CA LEU A 25 -1.00 -4.75 12.84
C LEU A 25 -1.05 -3.23 12.95
N ALA A 26 -2.08 -2.58 12.39
CA ALA A 26 -2.21 -1.13 12.51
C ALA A 26 -2.67 -0.71 13.92
N ARG A 27 -2.40 0.55 14.27
CA ARG A 27 -2.90 1.13 15.52
C ARG A 27 -4.43 1.11 15.55
N ARG A 28 -5.02 0.73 16.70
CA ARG A 28 -6.48 0.57 16.85
C ARG A 28 -7.29 1.84 16.55
N ASN A 29 -6.66 3.00 16.63
CA ASN A 29 -7.25 4.31 16.38
C ASN A 29 -6.72 4.95 15.09
N ALA A 30 -6.32 4.15 14.10
CA ALA A 30 -5.93 4.65 12.78
C ALA A 30 -7.06 5.51 12.18
N ARG A 31 -6.72 6.75 11.86
CA ARG A 31 -7.64 7.77 11.32
C ARG A 31 -7.24 8.23 9.93
N ARG A 32 -6.01 7.97 9.50
CA ARG A 32 -5.50 8.40 8.19
C ARG A 32 -4.89 7.23 7.44
N VAL A 33 -5.38 6.99 6.23
CA VAL A 33 -4.91 5.93 5.34
C VAL A 33 -4.40 6.54 4.05
N ALA A 34 -3.14 6.28 3.71
CA ALA A 34 -2.53 6.68 2.46
C ALA A 34 -2.51 5.52 1.47
N ILE A 35 -2.90 5.76 0.22
CA ILE A 35 -2.80 4.82 -0.89
C ILE A 35 -1.94 5.48 -1.97
N LEU A 36 -0.78 4.90 -2.24
CA LEU A 36 0.13 5.33 -3.29
C LEU A 36 -0.10 4.45 -4.52
N GLY A 37 -0.63 5.04 -5.59
CA GLY A 37 -1.01 4.34 -6.82
C GLY A 37 -2.53 4.30 -6.99
N SER A 38 -2.98 4.58 -8.22
CA SER A 38 -4.41 4.61 -8.59
C SER A 38 -4.77 3.54 -9.63
N GLY A 39 -3.91 2.54 -9.80
CA GLY A 39 -4.16 1.40 -10.68
C GLY A 39 -5.15 0.41 -10.07
N VAL A 40 -5.17 -0.79 -10.63
CA VAL A 40 -6.05 -1.89 -10.21
C VAL A 40 -5.95 -2.18 -8.71
N GLN A 41 -4.73 -2.33 -8.17
CA GLN A 41 -4.53 -2.57 -6.74
C GLN A 41 -4.85 -1.33 -5.89
N GLY A 42 -4.57 -0.11 -6.36
CA GLY A 42 -4.97 1.11 -5.65
C GLY A 42 -6.49 1.18 -5.43
N ARG A 43 -7.25 0.82 -6.46
CA ARG A 43 -8.72 0.77 -6.42
C ARG A 43 -9.24 -0.31 -5.47
N SER A 44 -8.74 -1.54 -5.57
CA SER A 44 -9.18 -2.62 -4.68
C SER A 44 -8.79 -2.34 -3.22
N HIS A 45 -7.62 -1.73 -2.98
CA HIS A 45 -7.19 -1.33 -1.65
C HIS A 45 -8.02 -0.17 -1.09
N ALA A 46 -8.49 0.77 -1.91
CA ALA A 46 -9.40 1.80 -1.45
C ALA A 46 -10.71 1.20 -0.91
N VAL A 47 -11.24 0.17 -1.59
CA VAL A 47 -12.41 -0.59 -1.11
C VAL A 47 -12.11 -1.32 0.19
N ALA A 48 -11.00 -2.07 0.25
CA ALA A 48 -10.63 -2.82 1.45
C ALA A 48 -10.34 -1.92 2.66
N MET A 49 -9.59 -0.84 2.47
CA MET A 49 -9.27 0.11 3.54
C MET A 49 -10.51 0.86 4.03
N ARG A 50 -11.46 1.19 3.15
CA ARG A 50 -12.74 1.76 3.57
C ARG A 50 -13.57 0.77 4.39
N ALA A 51 -13.51 -0.52 4.09
CA ALA A 51 -14.21 -1.56 4.85
C ALA A 51 -13.58 -1.76 6.25
N VAL A 52 -12.25 -1.68 6.35
CA VAL A 52 -11.51 -1.83 7.62
C VAL A 52 -11.58 -0.56 8.47
N PHE A 53 -11.49 0.61 7.85
CA PHE A 53 -11.46 1.92 8.51
C PHE A 53 -12.55 2.84 7.93
N PRO A 54 -13.83 2.61 8.27
CA PRO A 54 -14.95 3.35 7.66
C PRO A 54 -14.85 4.86 7.86
N ASP A 55 -14.39 5.30 9.03
CA ASP A 55 -14.31 6.71 9.44
C ASP A 55 -12.94 7.36 9.17
N ALA A 56 -11.99 6.63 8.59
CA ALA A 56 -10.68 7.19 8.29
C ALA A 56 -10.72 8.15 7.09
N GLU A 57 -9.88 9.16 7.16
CA GLU A 57 -9.51 9.98 6.02
C GLU A 57 -8.63 9.13 5.08
N LEU A 58 -9.14 8.83 3.89
CA LEU A 58 -8.35 8.19 2.84
C LEU A 58 -7.70 9.27 1.98
N ARG A 59 -6.41 9.12 1.72
CA ARG A 59 -5.64 9.97 0.81
C ARG A 59 -5.05 9.11 -0.30
N ILE A 60 -5.22 9.56 -1.53
CA ILE A 60 -4.79 8.81 -2.71
C ILE A 60 -3.82 9.69 -3.49
N TRP A 61 -2.62 9.17 -3.72
CA TRP A 61 -1.65 9.77 -4.61
C TRP A 61 -1.43 8.88 -5.82
N SER A 62 -1.15 9.48 -6.97
CA SER A 62 -0.58 8.77 -8.11
C SER A 62 0.29 9.73 -8.91
N LEU A 63 1.15 9.19 -9.78
CA LEU A 63 1.98 10.01 -10.67
C LEU A 63 1.16 10.95 -11.56
N SER A 64 -0.07 10.53 -11.92
CA SER A 64 -1.04 11.34 -12.66
C SER A 64 -2.07 11.89 -11.68
N LEU A 65 -2.02 13.19 -11.38
CA LEU A 65 -3.01 13.83 -10.51
C LEU A 65 -4.47 13.56 -10.97
N PRO A 66 -4.81 13.66 -12.27
CA PRO A 66 -6.15 13.31 -12.75
C PRO A 66 -6.58 11.88 -12.41
N HIS A 67 -5.67 10.90 -12.42
CA HIS A 67 -6.01 9.53 -12.02
C HIS A 67 -6.20 9.39 -10.51
N ALA A 68 -5.46 10.14 -9.71
CA ALA A 68 -5.65 10.20 -8.27
C ALA A 68 -7.01 10.83 -7.93
N GLU A 69 -7.38 11.93 -8.59
CA GLU A 69 -8.68 12.61 -8.46
C GLU A 69 -9.85 11.71 -8.84
N ALA A 70 -9.73 10.99 -9.97
CA ALA A 70 -10.75 10.04 -10.41
C ALA A 70 -11.02 8.96 -9.36
N LEU A 71 -9.96 8.30 -8.87
CA LEU A 71 -10.11 7.27 -7.84
C LEU A 71 -10.55 7.85 -6.49
N ALA A 72 -10.06 9.03 -6.11
CA ALA A 72 -10.45 9.68 -4.87
C ALA A 72 -11.95 10.01 -4.85
N SER A 73 -12.50 10.49 -5.97
CA SER A 73 -13.92 10.73 -6.15
C SER A 73 -14.75 9.46 -5.92
N GLU A 74 -14.36 8.35 -6.56
CA GLU A 74 -15.05 7.06 -6.42
C GLU A 74 -14.97 6.49 -4.99
N ALA A 75 -13.83 6.66 -4.31
CA ALA A 75 -13.56 6.13 -2.99
C ALA A 75 -13.99 7.06 -1.82
N ARG A 76 -14.56 8.23 -2.13
CA ARG A 76 -14.83 9.31 -1.16
C ARG A 76 -13.59 9.64 -0.33
N ALA A 77 -12.48 9.86 -1.02
CA ALA A 77 -11.15 10.11 -0.49
C ALA A 77 -10.64 11.49 -0.94
N HIS A 78 -9.49 11.90 -0.42
CA HIS A 78 -8.77 13.09 -0.84
C HIS A 78 -7.70 12.73 -1.87
N ALA A 79 -7.62 13.47 -2.97
CA ALA A 79 -6.53 13.35 -3.93
C ALA A 79 -5.33 14.16 -3.45
N ALA A 80 -4.28 13.47 -3.00
CA ALA A 80 -3.06 14.10 -2.54
C ALA A 80 -2.19 14.55 -3.73
N ARG A 81 -1.59 15.73 -3.62
CA ARG A 81 -0.80 16.35 -4.69
C ARG A 81 0.64 15.88 -4.75
N SER A 82 1.10 15.22 -3.68
CA SER A 82 2.43 14.63 -3.59
C SER A 82 2.42 13.42 -2.65
N ILE A 83 3.48 12.60 -2.70
CA ILE A 83 3.65 11.50 -1.75
C ILE A 83 3.71 12.03 -0.31
N ARG A 84 4.43 13.14 -0.07
CA ARG A 84 4.53 13.76 1.26
C ARG A 84 3.15 14.18 1.80
N ASP A 85 2.32 14.75 0.94
CA ASP A 85 0.93 15.13 1.26
C ASP A 85 0.07 13.90 1.61
N ALA A 86 0.22 12.81 0.85
CA ALA A 86 -0.48 11.56 1.14
C ALA A 86 -0.03 10.94 2.48
N LEU A 87 1.26 10.95 2.77
CA LEU A 87 1.86 10.30 3.94
C LEU A 87 1.78 11.13 5.23
N ASP A 88 1.47 12.42 5.15
CA ASP A 88 1.49 13.32 6.31
C ASP A 88 0.56 12.86 7.45
N GLY A 89 1.15 12.33 8.52
CA GLY A 89 0.40 11.77 9.64
C GLY A 89 -0.39 10.51 9.29
N ALA A 90 -0.06 9.81 8.20
CA ALA A 90 -0.70 8.56 7.83
C ALA A 90 -0.40 7.49 8.89
N ASP A 91 -1.45 6.79 9.33
CA ASP A 91 -1.37 5.67 10.27
C ASP A 91 -1.22 4.34 9.53
N VAL A 92 -1.81 4.25 8.34
CA VAL A 92 -1.71 3.11 7.44
C VAL A 92 -1.29 3.61 6.06
N VAL A 93 -0.35 2.92 5.42
CA VAL A 93 0.13 3.21 4.07
C VAL A 93 0.01 1.96 3.21
N CYS A 94 -0.54 2.08 2.01
CA CYS A 94 -0.57 1.03 1.00
C CYS A 94 0.24 1.49 -0.22
N THR A 95 1.33 0.80 -0.54
CA THR A 95 2.10 1.05 -1.77
C THR A 95 1.64 0.12 -2.88
N CYS A 96 0.93 0.70 -3.85
CA CYS A 96 0.27 0.02 -4.96
C CYS A 96 0.77 0.54 -6.32
N THR A 97 2.06 0.86 -6.42
CA THR A 97 2.66 1.44 -7.63
C THR A 97 3.47 0.40 -8.41
N ALA A 98 3.93 0.80 -9.60
CA ALA A 98 4.89 0.05 -10.40
C ALA A 98 6.29 0.71 -10.35
N ALA A 99 6.60 1.43 -9.28
CA ALA A 99 7.89 2.08 -9.12
C ALA A 99 9.03 1.04 -9.10
N ARG A 100 10.16 1.40 -9.71
CA ARG A 100 11.37 0.57 -9.72
C ARG A 100 12.40 1.05 -8.70
N GLU A 101 12.27 2.29 -8.26
CA GLU A 101 13.10 2.92 -7.25
C GLU A 101 12.24 3.40 -6.08
N PRO A 102 12.82 3.53 -4.87
CA PRO A 102 12.09 3.92 -3.68
C PRO A 102 11.35 5.23 -3.85
N ILE A 103 10.12 5.25 -3.38
CA ILE A 103 9.27 6.44 -3.34
C ILE A 103 8.84 6.79 -1.91
N VAL A 104 9.04 5.86 -0.95
CA VAL A 104 8.78 6.07 0.48
C VAL A 104 10.09 6.01 1.25
N ALA A 105 10.42 7.12 1.89
CA ALA A 105 11.53 7.25 2.83
C ALA A 105 11.04 7.11 4.27
N LEU A 106 11.91 6.65 5.18
CA LEU A 106 11.57 6.52 6.60
C LEU A 106 11.13 7.86 7.21
N SER A 107 11.80 8.96 6.82
CA SER A 107 11.49 10.32 7.26
C SER A 107 10.11 10.85 6.84
N MET A 108 9.42 10.16 5.93
CA MET A 108 8.07 10.51 5.49
C MET A 108 6.98 9.77 6.27
N LEU A 109 7.33 8.74 7.03
CA LEU A 109 6.39 7.90 7.76
C LEU A 109 6.19 8.41 9.19
N SER A 110 4.95 8.37 9.66
CA SER A 110 4.65 8.59 11.06
C SER A 110 5.23 7.47 11.92
N GLU A 111 5.63 7.79 13.14
CA GLU A 111 6.01 6.77 14.11
C GLU A 111 4.86 5.76 14.33
N GLY A 112 5.18 4.47 14.27
CA GLY A 112 4.21 3.39 14.40
C GLY A 112 3.18 3.31 13.27
N ALA A 113 3.46 3.87 12.08
CA ALA A 113 2.65 3.64 10.89
C ALA A 113 2.75 2.18 10.43
N HIS A 114 1.63 1.61 9.99
CA HIS A 114 1.57 0.30 9.34
C HIS A 114 1.70 0.43 7.83
N VAL A 115 2.63 -0.28 7.21
CA VAL A 115 2.86 -0.22 5.76
C VAL A 115 2.52 -1.58 5.14
N ASN A 116 1.54 -1.59 4.24
CA ASN A 116 1.31 -2.68 3.30
C ASN A 116 2.12 -2.38 2.04
N ALA A 117 3.17 -3.18 1.78
CA ALA A 117 4.01 -3.07 0.59
C ALA A 117 3.57 -4.10 -0.47
N ILE A 118 2.94 -3.65 -1.57
CA ILE A 118 2.29 -4.56 -2.54
C ILE A 118 2.96 -4.55 -3.92
N GLY A 119 3.55 -3.42 -4.35
CA GLY A 119 4.02 -3.22 -5.72
C GLY A 119 5.35 -3.89 -6.08
N SER A 120 6.23 -4.16 -5.10
CA SER A 120 7.54 -4.79 -5.30
C SER A 120 7.44 -6.32 -5.37
N SER A 121 6.93 -6.85 -6.48
CA SER A 121 6.84 -8.31 -6.74
C SER A 121 7.97 -8.85 -7.64
N MET A 122 9.03 -8.05 -7.85
CA MET A 122 10.21 -8.47 -8.61
C MET A 122 11.49 -8.05 -7.89
N PRO A 123 12.57 -8.85 -7.90
CA PRO A 123 13.81 -8.53 -7.17
C PRO A 123 14.45 -7.20 -7.58
N SER A 124 14.21 -6.79 -8.82
CA SER A 124 14.76 -5.56 -9.39
C SER A 124 13.98 -4.29 -9.04
N ALA A 125 12.77 -4.38 -8.47
CA ALA A 125 11.90 -3.24 -8.21
C ALA A 125 11.68 -3.05 -6.71
N ARG A 126 11.59 -1.81 -6.25
CA ARG A 126 11.30 -1.47 -4.85
C ARG A 126 10.49 -0.18 -4.77
N GLU A 127 9.66 -0.07 -3.74
CA GLU A 127 8.89 1.12 -3.42
C GLU A 127 9.38 1.80 -2.13
N LEU A 128 10.09 1.06 -1.28
CA LEU A 128 10.57 1.49 0.02
C LEU A 128 12.09 1.67 0.04
N GLU A 129 12.56 2.68 0.77
CA GLU A 129 13.97 2.77 1.11
C GLU A 129 14.35 1.67 2.10
N SER A 130 15.60 1.21 2.04
CA SER A 130 16.09 0.11 2.88
C SER A 130 15.92 0.39 4.38
N GLU A 131 16.01 1.67 4.77
CA GLU A 131 15.83 2.14 6.14
C GLU A 131 14.39 1.92 6.66
N VAL A 132 13.38 1.97 5.79
CA VAL A 132 11.99 1.66 6.15
C VAL A 132 11.87 0.20 6.58
N VAL A 133 12.45 -0.71 5.78
CA VAL A 133 12.40 -2.16 6.06
C VAL A 133 13.23 -2.49 7.29
N ALA A 134 14.42 -1.89 7.44
CA ALA A 134 15.30 -2.11 8.57
C ALA A 134 14.72 -1.64 9.91
N ALA A 135 13.93 -0.56 9.91
CA ALA A 135 13.28 -0.04 11.12
C ALA A 135 11.95 -0.75 11.45
N ALA A 136 11.39 -1.54 10.53
CA ALA A 136 10.08 -2.15 10.69
C ALA A 136 10.11 -3.49 11.42
N SER A 137 9.02 -3.79 12.14
CA SER A 137 8.67 -5.19 12.42
C SER A 137 8.10 -5.81 11.15
N LEU A 138 8.91 -6.61 10.45
CA LEU A 138 8.57 -7.15 9.13
C LEU A 138 7.65 -8.38 9.23
N PHE A 139 6.49 -8.31 8.58
CA PHE A 139 5.57 -9.42 8.39
C PHE A 139 5.43 -9.70 6.90
N VAL A 140 5.35 -10.98 6.54
CA VAL A 140 5.27 -11.44 5.15
C VAL A 140 4.21 -12.50 5.00
N ASP A 141 3.56 -12.55 3.84
CA ASP A 141 2.59 -13.58 3.48
C ASP A 141 3.25 -14.95 3.32
N ARG A 142 4.43 -14.99 2.68
CA ARG A 142 5.23 -16.20 2.52
C ARG A 142 6.72 -15.87 2.48
N ARG A 143 7.45 -16.33 3.50
CA ARG A 143 8.90 -16.14 3.64
C ARG A 143 9.70 -16.55 2.40
N GLU A 144 9.37 -17.71 1.83
CA GLU A 144 10.05 -18.24 0.63
C GLU A 144 9.90 -17.29 -0.57
N SER A 145 8.72 -16.73 -0.81
CA SER A 145 8.53 -15.76 -1.89
C SER A 145 9.27 -14.46 -1.59
N THR A 146 9.19 -13.94 -0.35
CA THR A 146 9.88 -12.70 0.02
C THR A 146 11.37 -12.73 -0.26
N VAL A 147 12.08 -13.81 0.12
CA VAL A 147 13.54 -13.92 -0.06
C VAL A 147 13.96 -14.12 -1.52
N ASN A 148 13.02 -14.42 -2.42
CA ASN A 148 13.30 -14.67 -3.84
C ASN A 148 12.77 -13.59 -4.77
N GLU A 149 11.72 -12.86 -4.37
CA GLU A 149 10.93 -12.01 -5.27
C GLU A 149 10.85 -10.55 -4.80
N SER A 150 10.92 -10.26 -3.50
CA SER A 150 10.70 -8.90 -2.99
C SER A 150 11.97 -8.06 -3.07
N GLY A 151 12.02 -7.10 -3.99
CA GLY A 151 13.14 -6.17 -4.08
C GLY A 151 13.22 -5.20 -2.89
N ASP A 152 12.08 -4.86 -2.26
CA ASP A 152 12.07 -4.10 -1.00
C ASP A 152 12.86 -4.83 0.10
N TYR A 153 12.66 -6.14 0.26
CA TYR A 153 13.39 -6.95 1.23
C TYR A 153 14.84 -7.20 0.80
N LEU A 154 15.06 -7.72 -0.41
CA LEU A 154 16.36 -8.17 -0.90
C LEU A 154 17.43 -7.07 -0.97
N ARG A 155 17.02 -5.80 -1.05
CA ARG A 155 17.91 -4.64 -1.10
C ARG A 155 18.07 -3.95 0.25
N ALA A 156 17.43 -4.49 1.29
CA ALA A 156 17.50 -3.99 2.65
C ALA A 156 18.30 -4.90 3.59
N VAL A 157 18.45 -6.19 3.24
CA VAL A 157 19.19 -7.19 4.02
C VAL A 157 20.52 -7.59 3.42
#